data_AF-A0AA41Z2X3-F1
#
_entry.id   AF-A0AA41Z2X3-F1
#
_cell.length_a   1.000
_cell.length_b   1.000
_cell.length_c   1.000
_cell.angle_alpha   90.00
_cell.angle_beta   90.00
_cell.angle_gamma   90.00
#
_symmetry.space_group_name_H-M   'P 1'
#
loop_
_entity.id
_entity.type
_entity.pdbx_description
1 polymer ?
#
loop_
_entity_poly.entity_id
_entity_poly.type
_entity_poly.pdbx_seq_one_letter_code
_entity_poly.pdbx_strand_id
1 'polypeptide(L)' 'MADATLEGKIADILALVLQRPVVPADAISRDHEPRWDSLKHIEIIFALEDALNVRFDEDDIAEIKNFDDIVRLAEAKRAA' A
#
# COMPACT_ATOMS: atom_id res chain seq x y z
N MET A 1 -16.52 6.17 -8.91
CA MET A 1 -17.36 5.16 -8.25
C MET A 1 -16.45 4.05 -7.76
N ALA A 2 -16.08 4.12 -6.49
CA ALA A 2 -15.73 3.01 -5.60
C ALA A 2 -15.72 3.68 -4.22
N ASP A 3 -16.63 3.26 -3.35
CA ASP A 3 -16.83 3.85 -2.03
C ASP A 3 -15.53 3.94 -1.23
N ALA A 4 -15.42 5.03 -0.46
CA ALA A 4 -14.24 5.53 0.25
C ALA A 4 -13.77 4.62 1.41
N THR A 5 -13.44 3.38 1.09
CA THR A 5 -12.80 2.40 1.99
C THR A 5 -11.29 2.55 1.93
N LEU A 6 -10.61 2.23 3.02
CA LEU A 6 -9.16 2.32 3.11
C LEU A 6 -8.47 1.50 2.01
N GLU A 7 -8.97 0.29 1.77
CA GLU A 7 -8.51 -0.60 0.71
C GLU A 7 -8.60 0.05 -0.68
N GLY A 8 -9.69 0.75 -0.98
CA GLY A 8 -9.84 1.47 -2.24
C GLY A 8 -8.77 2.54 -2.44
N LYS A 9 -8.43 3.30 -1.38
CA LYS A 9 -7.35 4.30 -1.44
C LYS A 9 -5.98 3.66 -1.65
N ILE A 10 -5.70 2.58 -0.91
CA ILE A 10 -4.44 1.84 -1.04
C ILE A 10 -4.29 1.29 -2.46
N ALA A 11 -5.37 0.74 -3.03
CA ALA A 11 -5.38 0.22 -4.40
C ALA A 11 -5.13 1.33 -5.43
N ASP A 12 -5.71 2.53 -5.26
CA ASP A 12 -5.46 3.69 -6.13
C ASP A 12 -3.97 4.12 -6.09
N ILE A 13 -3.38 4.16 -4.91
CA ILE A 13 -1.97 4.53 -4.71
C ILE A 13 -1.05 3.49 -5.37
N LEU A 14 -1.30 2.21 -5.12
CA LEU A 14 -0.57 1.12 -5.76
C LEU A 14 -0.72 1.19 -7.28
N ALA A 15 -1.93 1.48 -7.78
CA ALA A 15 -2.18 1.58 -9.21
C ALA A 15 -1.38 2.72 -9.86
N LEU A 16 -1.28 3.85 -9.17
CA LEU A 16 -0.49 5.01 -9.59
C LEU A 16 1.01 4.68 -9.62
N VAL A 17 1.54 4.09 -8.54
CA VAL A 17 2.98 3.83 -8.39
C VAL A 17 3.43 2.69 -9.31
N LEU A 18 2.66 1.61 -9.39
CA LEU A 18 2.93 0.45 -10.25
C LEU A 18 2.51 0.69 -11.71
N GLN A 19 1.91 1.84 -12.03
CA GLN A 19 1.44 2.21 -13.36
C GLN A 19 0.57 1.12 -14.02
N ARG A 20 -0.31 0.48 -13.24
CA ARG A 20 -1.27 -0.53 -13.69
C ARG A 20 -2.52 -0.44 -12.83
N PRO A 21 -3.70 -0.86 -13.32
CA PRO A 21 -4.84 -1.03 -12.44
C PRO A 21 -4.51 -2.09 -11.37
N VAL A 22 -4.80 -1.75 -10.11
CA VAL A 22 -4.76 -2.65 -8.96
C VAL A 22 -6.13 -2.61 -8.33
N VAL A 23 -6.65 -3.77 -7.94
CA VAL A 23 -7.92 -3.87 -7.21
C VAL A 23 -7.66 -4.53 -5.86
N PRO A 24 -8.45 -4.26 -4.80
CA PRO A 24 -8.27 -4.88 -3.49
C PRO A 24 -8.33 -6.42 -3.53
N ALA A 25 -9.05 -6.99 -4.51
CA ALA A 25 -9.11 -8.43 -4.74
C ALA A 25 -7.89 -9.00 -5.48
N ASP A 26 -6.99 -8.15 -5.97
CA ASP A 26 -5.76 -8.54 -6.65
C ASP A 26 -4.77 -8.98 -5.57
N ALA A 27 -4.39 -10.25 -5.57
CA ALA A 27 -3.45 -10.81 -4.60
C ALA A 27 -2.01 -10.38 -4.95
N ILE A 28 -1.78 -9.06 -4.96
CA ILE A 28 -0.49 -8.48 -5.27
C ILE A 28 0.44 -8.65 -4.07
N SER A 29 1.64 -9.12 -4.36
CA SER A 29 2.70 -9.29 -3.38
C SER A 29 4.01 -8.86 -4.00
N ARG A 30 4.92 -8.33 -3.20
CA ARG A 30 6.26 -7.92 -3.62
C ARG A 30 7.02 -9.05 -4.34
N ASP A 31 6.83 -10.30 -3.93
CA ASP A 31 7.45 -11.47 -4.58
C ASP A 31 6.82 -11.83 -5.93
N HIS A 32 5.53 -11.53 -6.14
CA HIS A 32 4.78 -11.95 -7.33
C HIS A 32 4.59 -10.81 -8.33
N GLU A 33 4.73 -9.55 -7.89
CA GLU A 33 4.60 -8.37 -8.74
C GLU A 33 5.98 -7.85 -9.15
N PRO A 34 6.44 -8.12 -10.38
CA PRO A 34 7.78 -7.68 -10.83
C PRO A 34 7.91 -6.16 -10.91
N ARG A 35 6.79 -5.42 -10.94
CA ARG A 35 6.77 -3.96 -10.88
C ARG A 35 6.96 -3.43 -9.45
N TRP A 36 6.83 -4.28 -8.44
CA TRP A 36 7.03 -3.91 -7.05
C TRP A 36 8.49 -4.20 -6.65
N ASP A 37 9.40 -3.38 -7.16
CA ASP A 37 10.81 -3.42 -6.80
C ASP A 37 11.10 -2.67 -5.49
N SER A 38 12.38 -2.64 -5.07
CA SER A 38 12.79 -1.94 -3.84
C SER A 38 12.52 -0.42 -3.89
N LEU A 39 12.60 0.20 -5.07
CA LEU A 39 12.33 1.63 -5.23
C LEU A 39 10.83 1.91 -5.12
N LYS A 40 10.02 1.14 -5.85
CA LYS A 40 8.56 1.23 -5.84
C LYS A 40 7.98 0.94 -4.47
N HIS A 41 8.59 0.02 -3.72
CA HIS A 41 8.22 -0.23 -2.34
C HIS A 41 8.33 1.05 -1.49
N ILE A 42 9.46 1.75 -1.53
CA ILE A 42 9.63 3.03 -0.82
C ILE A 42 8.68 4.12 -1.34
N GLU A 43 8.47 4.21 -2.66
CA GLU A 43 7.49 5.15 -3.24
C GLU A 43 6.06 4.87 -2.75
N ILE A 44 5.66 3.60 -2.66
CA ILE A 44 4.35 3.18 -2.12
C ILE A 44 4.22 3.64 -0.68
N ILE A 45 5.23 3.39 0.17
CA ILE A 45 5.22 3.83 1.57
C ILE A 45 5.01 5.34 1.66
N PHE A 46 5.84 6.14 0.98
CA PHE A 46 5.71 7.60 1.02
C PHE A 46 4.35 8.09 0.53
N ALA A 47 3.82 7.51 -0.55
CA ALA A 47 2.50 7.88 -1.06
C ALA A 47 1.37 7.50 -0.10
N LEU A 48 1.50 6.38 0.62
CA LEU A 48 0.56 5.97 1.66
C LEU A 48 0.63 6.89 2.88
N GLU A 49 1.82 7.23 3.35
CA GLU A 49 2.03 8.17 4.46
C GLU A 49 1.36 9.52 4.17
N ASP A 50 1.59 10.07 2.99
CA ASP A 50 1.00 11.35 2.55
C ASP A 50 -0.53 11.25 2.41
N ALA A 51 -1.03 10.23 1.72
CA ALA A 51 -2.46 10.10 1.44
C ALA A 51 -3.32 9.72 2.67
N LEU A 52 -2.74 8.99 3.62
CA LEU A 52 -3.41 8.54 4.83
C LEU A 52 -3.07 9.38 6.06
N ASN A 53 -2.10 10.29 5.93
CA ASN A 53 -1.53 11.10 7.02
C ASN A 53 -1.06 10.21 8.19
N VAL A 54 -0.38 9.11 7.86
CA VAL A 54 0.23 8.16 8.81
C VAL A 54 1.74 8.15 8.64
N ARG A 55 2.44 7.47 9.56
CA ARG A 55 3.88 7.28 9.46
C ARG A 55 4.21 5.80 9.66
N PHE A 56 4.98 5.24 8.74
CA PHE A 56 5.47 3.87 8.82
C PHE A 56 6.94 3.90 9.26
N ASP A 57 7.24 3.09 10.26
CA ASP A 57 8.61 2.93 10.78
C ASP A 57 9.35 1.86 9.96
N GLU A 58 10.67 1.75 10.14
CA GLU A 58 11.50 0.81 9.37
C GLU A 58 11.03 -0.65 9.50
N ASP A 59 10.55 -1.04 10.69
CA ASP A 59 9.94 -2.35 10.94
C ASP A 59 8.64 -2.54 10.14
N ASP A 60 7.75 -1.53 10.10
CA ASP A 60 6.49 -1.60 9.33
C ASP A 60 6.79 -1.76 7.83
N ILE A 61 7.76 -1.01 7.33
CA ILE A 61 8.21 -1.08 5.93
C ILE A 61 8.72 -2.48 5.62
N ALA A 62 9.50 -3.08 6.52
CA ALA A 62 10.01 -4.44 6.35
C ALA A 62 8.90 -5.52 6.42
N GLU A 63 7.83 -5.27 7.17
CA GLU A 63 6.66 -6.16 7.24
C GLU A 63 5.78 -6.08 5.98
N ILE A 64 5.72 -4.93 5.30
CA ILE A 64 4.89 -4.75 4.10
C ILE A 64 5.41 -5.62 2.93
N LYS A 65 4.70 -6.70 2.66
CA LYS A 65 5.01 -7.62 1.55
C LYS A 65 3.86 -7.80 0.59
N ASN A 66 2.64 -7.53 1.02
CA ASN A 66 1.44 -7.66 0.21
C ASN A 66 0.43 -6.54 0.53
N PHE A 67 -0.66 -6.52 -0.23
CA PHE A 67 -1.74 -5.56 -0.04
C PHE A 67 -2.36 -5.60 1.37
N ASP A 68 -2.58 -6.79 1.92
CA ASP A 68 -3.22 -7.00 3.23
C ASP A 68 -2.38 -6.44 4.37
N ASP A 69 -1.05 -6.62 4.32
CA ASP A 69 -0.12 -6.05 5.29
C ASP A 69 -0.25 -4.52 5.35
N ILE A 70 -0.35 -3.87 4.17
CA ILE A 70 -0.52 -2.42 4.08
C ILE A 70 -1.84 -2.00 4.73
N VAL A 71 -2.94 -2.67 4.39
CA VAL A 71 -4.27 -2.36 4.95
C VAL A 71 -4.22 -2.47 6.47
N ARG A 72 -3.72 -3.59 6.98
CA ARG A 72 -3.62 -3.86 8.42
C ARG A 72 -2.77 -2.81 9.16
N LEU A 73 -1.60 -2.48 8.64
CA LEU A 73 -0.71 -1.50 9.26
C LEU A 73 -1.30 -0.09 9.18
N ALA A 74 -1.89 0.27 8.04
CA ALA A 74 -2.58 1.55 7.86
C ALA A 74 -3.76 1.70 8.82
N GLU A 75 -4.57 0.66 9.04
CA GLU A 75 -5.64 0.68 10.05
C GLU A 75 -5.07 0.84 11.46
N ALA A 76 -4.04 0.07 11.81
CA ALA A 76 -3.40 0.15 13.12
C ALA A 76 -2.86 1.55 13.42
N LYS A 77 -2.21 2.21 12.44
CA LYS A 77 -1.67 3.57 12.60
C LYS A 77 -2.76 4.64 12.66
N ARG A 78 -3.93 4.43 12.04
CA ARG A 78 -5.06 5.38 12.10
C ARG A 78 -5.91 5.23 13.36
N ALA A 79 -5.86 4.08 14.02
CA ALA A 79 -6.56 3.80 15.27
C ALA A 79 -5.76 4.18 16.53
N ALA A 80 -4.48 4.51 16.39
CA ALA A 80 -3.56 4.94 17.45
C ALA A 80 -3.47 6.47 17.53
#